data_AF-C0BCN9-F1
#
_entry.id   AF-C0BCN9-F1
#
_cell.length_a   1.000
_cell.length_b   1.000
_cell.length_c   1.000
_cell.angle_alpha   90.00
_cell.angle_beta   90.00
_cell.angle_gamma   90.00
#
_symmetry.space_group_name_H-M   'P 1'
#
loop_
_entity.id
_entity.type
_entity.pdbx_description
1 polymer ?
#
loop_
_entity_poly.entity_id
_entity_poly.type
_entity_poly.pdbx_seq_one_letter_code
_entity_poly.pdbx_strand_id
1 'polypeptide(L)' 'MKFRKTGGLSAALEAVSVPKQMRLSGAAVYYLMKNGCTEIPCRFDVIGIAGNKISLRKNAFEYCGDFGIV' A
#
# COMPACT_ATOMS: atom_id res chain seq x y z
N MET A 1 -6.70 -0.13 -10.68
CA MET A 1 -5.55 -0.96 -11.12
C MET A 1 -4.84 -0.23 -12.25
N LYS A 2 -3.55 0.12 -12.11
CA LYS A 2 -2.81 0.91 -13.13
C LYS A 2 -1.79 -0.01 -13.78
N PHE A 3 -2.02 -0.38 -15.04
CA PHE A 3 -1.17 -1.31 -15.78
C PHE A 3 -0.09 -0.54 -16.53
N ARG A 4 1.17 -0.97 -16.42
CA ARG A 4 2.28 -0.48 -17.25
C ARG A 4 2.89 -1.67 -17.97
N LYS A 5 3.08 -1.54 -19.28
CA LYS A 5 3.58 -2.60 -20.17
C LYS A 5 5.04 -3.01 -19.88
N THR A 6 5.78 -2.21 -19.12
CA THR A 6 7.19 -2.46 -18.82
C THR A 6 7.55 -1.83 -17.48
N GLY A 7 7.96 -2.62 -16.49
CA GLY A 7 8.47 -2.08 -15.23
C GLY A 7 8.50 -3.11 -14.10
N GLY A 8 9.69 -3.36 -13.55
CA GLY A 8 9.91 -4.25 -12.41
C GLY A 8 9.47 -3.65 -11.07
N LEU A 9 10.03 -4.18 -9.98
CA LEU A 9 9.71 -3.84 -8.58
C LEU A 9 9.71 -2.33 -8.28
N SER A 10 10.67 -1.60 -8.84
CA SER A 10 10.78 -0.15 -8.73
C SER A 10 9.57 0.56 -9.35
N ALA A 11 9.08 0.12 -10.51
CA ALA A 11 7.90 0.71 -11.14
C ALA A 11 6.60 0.42 -10.37
N ALA A 12 6.55 -0.71 -9.64
CA ALA A 12 5.41 -1.04 -8.79
C ALA A 12 5.36 -0.17 -7.54
N LEU A 13 6.52 0.14 -6.95
CA LEU A 13 6.65 1.05 -5.81
C LEU A 13 6.33 2.50 -6.22
N GLU A 14 6.85 2.94 -7.36
CA GLU A 14 6.51 4.24 -8.00
C GLU A 14 5.02 4.36 -8.34
N ALA A 15 4.33 3.23 -8.57
CA ALA A 15 2.90 3.23 -8.79
C ALA A 15 2.10 3.51 -7.51
N VAL A 16 2.69 3.35 -6.33
CA VAL A 16 2.09 3.71 -5.03
C VAL A 16 2.67 5.04 -4.56
N SER A 17 2.30 6.10 -5.27
CA SER A 17 2.68 7.48 -4.90
C SER A 17 2.19 7.85 -3.50
N VAL A 18 2.83 8.84 -2.87
CA VAL A 18 2.50 9.33 -1.51
C VAL A 18 0.98 9.55 -1.30
N PRO A 19 0.22 10.18 -2.23
CA PRO A 19 -1.23 10.31 -2.08
C PRO A 19 -2.00 8.99 -2.01
N LYS A 20 -1.51 7.93 -2.68
CA LYS A 20 -2.11 6.60 -2.59
C LYS A 20 -1.73 5.90 -1.29
N GLN A 21 -0.50 6.08 -0.83
CA GLN A 21 -0.07 5.59 0.49
C GLN A 21 -0.97 6.17 1.58
N MET A 22 -1.30 7.47 1.50
CA MET A 22 -2.26 8.11 2.42
C MET A 22 -3.66 7.52 2.38
N ARG A 23 -4.21 7.33 1.18
CA ARG A 23 -5.53 6.72 1.04
C ARG A 23 -5.58 5.27 1.53
N LEU A 24 -4.54 4.48 1.24
CA LEU A 24 -4.41 3.09 1.70
C LEU A 24 -4.28 3.03 3.23
N SER A 25 -3.50 3.94 3.81
CA SER A 25 -3.28 4.06 5.25
C SER A 25 -4.60 4.38 5.97
N GLY A 26 -5.35 5.37 5.51
CA GLY A 26 -6.67 5.70 6.09
C GLY A 26 -7.70 4.57 5.94
N ALA A 27 -7.73 3.89 4.78
CA ALA A 27 -8.61 2.74 4.57
C ALA A 27 -8.26 1.56 5.50
N ALA A 28 -6.97 1.31 5.74
CA ALA A 28 -6.53 0.28 6.68
C ALA A 28 -6.95 0.59 8.11
N VAL A 29 -6.76 1.83 8.58
CA VAL A 29 -7.21 2.27 9.92
C VAL A 29 -8.71 2.10 10.06
N TYR A 30 -9.50 2.58 9.09
CA TYR A 30 -10.95 2.41 9.11
C TYR A 30 -11.36 0.92 9.20
N TYR A 31 -10.70 0.06 8.43
CA TYR A 31 -10.95 -1.39 8.48
C TYR A 31 -10.60 -1.99 9.85
N LEU A 32 -9.46 -1.61 10.43
CA LEU A 32 -9.04 -2.10 11.75
C LEU A 32 -9.99 -1.63 12.86
N MET A 33 -10.40 -0.36 12.84
CA MET A 33 -11.37 0.19 13.79
C MET A 33 -12.73 -0.52 13.69
N LYS A 34 -13.24 -0.71 12.46
CA LYS A 34 -14.51 -1.38 12.24
C LYS A 34 -14.54 -2.84 12.71
N ASN A 35 -13.40 -3.54 12.62
CA ASN A 35 -13.29 -4.93 13.00
C ASN A 35 -12.72 -5.13 14.43
N GLY A 36 -12.45 -4.06 15.18
CA GLY A 36 -11.88 -4.14 16.53
C GLY A 36 -10.44 -4.67 16.56
N CYS A 37 -9.70 -4.57 15.47
CA CYS A 37 -8.36 -5.12 15.30
C CYS A 37 -7.25 -4.05 15.41
N THR A 38 -7.51 -2.93 16.08
CA THR A 38 -6.59 -1.78 16.14
C THR A 38 -5.23 -2.08 16.77
N GLU A 39 -5.13 -3.16 17.56
CA GLU A 39 -3.90 -3.61 18.21
C GLU A 39 -3.02 -4.50 17.31
N ILE A 40 -3.52 -4.89 16.13
CA ILE A 40 -2.80 -5.76 15.21
C ILE A 40 -1.87 -4.93 14.31
N PRO A 41 -0.56 -5.26 14.23
CA PRO A 41 0.36 -4.54 13.36
C PRO A 41 -0.06 -4.67 11.89
N CYS A 42 -0.30 -3.54 11.24
CA CYS A 42 -0.65 -3.47 9.83
C CYS A 42 0.59 -3.24 8.97
N ARG A 43 0.76 -4.02 7.90
CA ARG A 43 1.83 -3.85 6.91
C ARG A 43 1.25 -3.66 5.52
N PHE A 44 1.91 -2.85 4.70
CA PHE A 44 1.51 -2.63 3.32
C PHE A 44 2.45 -3.35 2.37
N ASP A 45 1.97 -4.44 1.78
CA ASP A 45 2.72 -5.21 0.79
C ASP A 45 2.32 -4.77 -0.63
N VAL A 46 3.28 -4.66 -1.55
CA VAL A 46 3.05 -4.28 -2.95
C VAL A 46 3.48 -5.40 -3.87
N ILE A 47 2.56 -5.85 -4.72
CA ILE A 47 2.83 -6.85 -5.75
C ILE A 47 2.97 -6.14 -7.09
N GLY A 48 4.15 -6.25 -7.68
CA GLY A 48 4.41 -5.81 -9.05
C GLY A 48 4.20 -6.97 -10.02
N ILE A 49 3.35 -6.77 -11.03
CA ILE A 49 3.13 -7.73 -12.11
C ILE A 49 3.64 -7.10 -13.40
N ALA A 50 4.65 -7.72 -14.00
CA ALA A 50 5.28 -7.25 -15.23
C ALA A 50 5.45 -8.41 -16.22
N GLY A 51 4.55 -8.50 -17.21
CA GLY A 51 4.49 -9.65 -18.12
C GLY A 51 4.30 -10.95 -17.34
N ASN A 52 5.24 -11.89 -17.50
CA ASN A 52 5.25 -13.18 -16.79
C ASN A 52 5.97 -13.15 -15.43
N LYS A 53 6.43 -11.98 -14.97
CA LYS A 53 7.19 -11.86 -13.72
C LYS A 53 6.33 -11.21 -12.64
N ILE A 54 6.19 -11.92 -11.53
CA ILE A 54 5.53 -11.42 -10.32
C ILE A 54 6.60 -11.15 -9.28
N SER A 55 6.61 -9.94 -8.72
CA SER A 55 7.54 -9.55 -7.66
C SER A 55 6.75 -9.04 -6.47
N LEU A 56 7.01 -9.63 -5.29
CA LEU A 56 6.42 -9.18 -4.02
C LEU A 56 7.42 -8.28 -3.29
N ARG A 57 7.01 -7.04 -3.00
CA ARG A 57 7.66 -6.21 -2.00
C ARG A 57 6.89 -6.31 -0.69
N LYS A 58 7.47 -7.00 0.28
CA LYS A 58 6.96 -6.99 1.65
C LYS A 58 7.31 -5.66 2.31
N ASN A 59 6.41 -5.13 3.13
CA ASN A 59 6.57 -3.84 3.81
C ASN A 59 7.04 -2.74 2.85
N ALA A 60 6.28 -2.54 1.77
CA ALA A 60 6.64 -1.64 0.68
C ALA A 60 6.68 -0.18 1.12
N PHE A 61 5.89 0.20 2.12
CA PHE A 61 5.91 1.51 2.76
C PHE A 61 5.33 1.40 4.18
N GLU A 62 5.73 2.33 5.05
CA GLU A 62 5.17 2.47 6.40
C GLU A 62 3.85 3.24 6.35
N TYR A 63 3.09 3.19 7.44
CA TYR A 63 1.86 3.98 7.58
C TYR A 63 2.15 5.46 7.27
N CYS A 64 1.48 5.96 6.24
CA CYS A 64 1.59 7.35 5.81
C CYS A 64 0.20 7.94 6.00
N GLY A 65 -0.12 8.38 7.20
CA GLY A 65 -1.38 9.09 7.45
C GLY A 65 -1.06 10.31 8.28
N ASP A 66 -1.55 11.45 7.83
CA ASP A 66 -1.73 12.57 8.75
C ASP A 66 -2.84 12.12 9.70
N PHE A 67 -2.52 11.99 10.99
CA PHE A 67 -3.54 11.98 12.04
C PHE A 67 -4.12 13.40 12.08
N GLY A 68 -4.85 13.77 11.02
CA GLY A 68 -5.71 14.93 10.99
C GLY A 68 -6.81 14.66 12.00
N ILE A 69 -6.50 14.95 13.26
CA ILE A 69 -7.49 15.22 14.28
C ILE A 69 -8.36 16.32 13.69
N VAL A 70 -9.60 15.94 13.40
CA VAL A 70 -10.84 16.72 13.24
C VAL A 70 -10.72 18.25 13.20
#